data_AF-A0AA38MNP8-F1
#
_entry.id   AF-A0AA38MNP8-F1
#
_cell.length_a   1.000
_cell.length_b   1.000
_cell.length_c   1.000
_cell.angle_alpha   90.00
_cell.angle_beta   90.00
_cell.angle_gamma   90.00
#
_symmetry.space_group_name_H-M   'P 1'
#
loop_
_entity.id
_entity.type
_entity.pdbx_description
1 polymer ?
#
loop_
_entity_poly.entity_id
_entity_poly.type
_entity_poly.pdbx_seq_one_letter_code
_entity_poly.pdbx_strand_id
1 'polypeptide(L)'
;MSYSNEKDLEMMLIYGECNHNNATAAVREYTARFLNRRQPDQHGFTDCYIDRNVRVGAEEQVLENMEADPWRSIHCVVQMSGCSRSTTHRILQDKRLHPYHYTRVQHL
;
A
#
# COMPACT_ATOMS: atom_id res chain seq x y z
N MET A 1 4.37 5.38 15.01
CA MET A 1 3.10 6.11 15.18
C MET A 1 2.01 5.28 14.51
N SER A 2 1.17 4.56 15.27
CA SER A 2 0.01 3.88 14.67
C SER A 2 -1.20 4.79 14.82
N TYR A 3 -1.54 5.51 13.76
CA TYR A 3 -2.88 6.01 13.63
C TYR A 3 -3.81 4.79 13.46
N SER A 4 -5.01 4.85 14.04
CA SER A 4 -6.03 3.82 13.82
C SER A 4 -6.35 3.80 12.33
N ASN A 5 -6.50 2.61 11.72
CA ASN A 5 -6.83 2.46 10.30
C ASN A 5 -8.00 3.35 9.83
N GLU A 6 -8.96 3.62 10.74
CA GLU A 6 -10.09 4.53 10.50
C GLU A 6 -9.67 5.99 10.35
N LYS A 7 -8.80 6.48 11.24
CA LYS A 7 -8.29 7.86 11.19
C LYS A 7 -7.46 8.09 9.93
N ASP A 8 -6.63 7.13 9.54
CA ASP A 8 -5.85 7.22 8.29
C ASP A 8 -6.75 7.25 7.05
N LEU A 9 -7.84 6.48 7.07
CA LEU A 9 -8.81 6.46 5.99
C LEU A 9 -9.59 7.78 5.91
N GLU A 10 -10.08 8.30 7.04
CA GLU A 10 -10.70 9.63 7.12
C GLU A 10 -9.76 10.72 6.58
N MET A 11 -8.49 10.67 6.98
CA MET A 11 -7.48 11.62 6.53
C MET A 11 -7.28 11.54 5.02
N MET A 12 -7.16 10.32 4.47
CA MET A 12 -6.98 10.11 3.03
C MET A 12 -8.19 10.62 2.23
N LEU A 13 -9.41 10.32 2.70
CA LEU A 13 -10.65 10.78 2.04
C LEU A 13 -10.72 12.31 2.00
N ILE A 14 -10.51 12.97 3.15
CA ILE A 14 -10.57 14.43 3.23
C ILE A 14 -9.47 15.09 2.40
N TYR A 15 -8.26 14.51 2.37
CA TYR A 15 -7.18 15.01 1.53
C TYR A 15 -7.50 14.86 0.03
N GLY A 16 -8.19 13.79 -0.35
CA GLY A 16 -8.67 13.57 -1.71
C GLY A 16 -9.77 14.54 -2.13
N GLU A 17 -10.72 14.83 -1.24
CA GLU A 17 -11.71 15.90 -1.45
C GLU A 17 -11.04 17.28 -1.65
N CYS A 18 -9.84 17.47 -1.08
CA CYS A 18 -9.02 18.67 -1.23
C CYS A 18 -8.01 18.59 -2.40
N ASN A 19 -8.28 17.76 -3.42
CA ASN A 19 -7.46 17.57 -4.63
C ASN A 19 -6.01 17.10 -4.40
N HIS A 20 -5.71 16.46 -3.26
CA HIS A 20 -4.39 15.90 -2.92
C HIS A 20 -3.21 16.90 -2.94
N ASN A 21 -3.47 18.21 -2.97
CA ASN A 21 -2.42 19.23 -3.01
C ASN A 21 -2.61 20.35 -1.97
N ASN A 22 -3.74 20.37 -1.27
CA ASN A 22 -4.06 21.40 -0.29
C ASN A 22 -4.24 20.80 1.12
N ALA A 23 -3.12 20.53 1.78
CA ALA A 23 -3.12 19.97 3.14
C ALA A 23 -3.73 20.92 4.18
N THR A 24 -3.59 22.23 3.98
CA THR A 24 -4.18 23.25 4.84
C THR A 24 -5.72 23.19 4.81
N ALA A 25 -6.30 23.07 3.62
CA ALA A 25 -7.75 22.88 3.48
C ALA A 25 -8.19 21.57 4.13
N ALA A 26 -7.44 20.48 3.94
CA ALA A 26 -7.76 19.18 4.53
C ALA A 26 -7.76 19.22 6.07
N VAL A 27 -6.79 19.90 6.70
CA VAL A 27 -6.77 20.09 8.16
C VAL A 27 -8.01 20.86 8.63
N ARG A 28 -8.39 21.92 7.90
CA ARG A 28 -9.58 22.73 8.26
C ARG A 28 -10.86 21.90 8.17
N GLU A 29 -11.02 21.13 7.10
CA GLU A 29 -12.17 20.24 6.90
C GLU A 29 -12.21 19.13 7.96
N TYR A 30 -11.07 18.50 8.25
CA TYR A 30 -10.99 17.46 9.28
C TYR A 30 -11.33 18.02 10.67
N THR A 31 -10.83 19.22 11.00
CA THR A 31 -11.14 19.89 12.26
C THR A 31 -12.62 20.23 12.37
N ALA A 32 -13.24 20.71 11.29
CA ALA A 32 -14.67 21.03 11.25
C ALA A 32 -15.55 19.78 11.42
N ARG A 33 -15.15 18.64 10.84
CA ARG A 33 -15.89 17.37 10.93
C ARG A 33 -15.70 16.65 12.27
N PHE A 34 -14.53 16.79 12.91
CA PHE A 34 -14.15 15.97 14.08
C PHE A 34 -13.67 16.80 15.27
N LEU A 35 -14.50 17.71 15.77
CA LEU A 35 -14.16 18.70 16.81
C LEU A 35 -13.57 18.11 18.12
N ASN A 36 -13.97 16.91 18.53
CA ASN A 36 -13.58 16.30 19.83
C ASN A 36 -12.41 15.29 19.74
N ARG A 37 -11.65 15.30 18.64
CA ARG A 37 -10.51 14.36 18.44
C ARG A 37 -9.18 15.12 18.41
N ARG A 38 -8.07 14.40 18.60
CA ARG A 38 -6.72 14.93 18.35
C ARG A 38 -6.56 15.17 16.85
N GLN A 39 -6.47 16.43 16.46
CA GLN A 39 -6.35 16.85 15.06
C GLN A 39 -4.98 16.46 14.49
N PRO A 40 -4.94 15.83 13.31
CA PRO A 40 -3.70 15.69 12.54
C PRO A 40 -3.24 17.06 12.04
N ASP A 41 -1.93 17.24 11.93
CA ASP A 41 -1.33 18.39 11.26
C ASP A 41 -1.24 18.15 9.74
N GLN A 42 -0.77 19.14 9.00
CA GLN A 42 -0.62 19.06 7.55
C GLN A 42 0.29 17.90 7.13
N HIS A 43 1.35 17.64 7.89
CA HIS A 43 2.32 16.59 7.60
C HIS A 43 1.68 15.20 7.70
N GLY A 44 0.82 15.00 8.70
CA GLY A 44 0.06 13.76 8.82
C GLY A 44 -0.73 13.40 7.56
N PHE A 45 -1.36 14.38 6.90
CA PHE A 45 -2.13 14.12 5.67
C PHE A 45 -1.22 13.76 4.49
N THR A 46 -0.14 14.51 4.28
CA THR A 46 0.81 14.24 3.20
C THR A 46 1.50 12.91 3.39
N ASP A 47 1.97 12.61 4.60
CA ASP A 47 2.68 11.37 4.89
C ASP A 47 1.76 10.16 4.76
N CYS A 48 0.53 10.25 5.27
CA CYS A 48 -0.45 9.17 5.14
C CYS A 48 -0.79 8.89 3.66
N TYR A 49 -0.89 9.94 2.84
CA TYR A 49 -1.16 9.80 1.41
C TYR A 49 0.04 9.22 0.66
N ILE A 50 1.26 9.70 0.94
CA ILE A 50 2.50 9.23 0.31
C ILE A 50 2.79 7.78 0.70
N ASP A 51 2.79 7.44 1.99
CA ASP A 51 3.09 6.07 2.47
C ASP A 51 2.14 5.05 1.85
N ARG A 52 0.85 5.38 1.79
CA ARG A 52 -0.15 4.49 1.19
C ARG A 52 0.03 4.37 -0.32
N ASN A 53 0.30 5.46 -1.05
CA ASN A 53 0.56 5.37 -2.49
C ASN A 53 1.85 4.60 -2.81
N VAL A 54 2.91 4.79 -2.02
CA VAL A 54 4.16 4.03 -2.14
C VAL A 54 3.89 2.55 -1.90
N ARG A 55 3.07 2.21 -0.90
CA ARG A 55 2.69 0.83 -0.63
C ARG A 55 1.83 0.23 -1.74
N VAL A 56 0.88 0.97 -2.29
CA VAL A 56 0.03 0.53 -3.41
C VAL A 56 0.88 0.33 -4.67
N GLY A 57 1.77 1.26 -5.00
CA GLY A 57 2.68 1.14 -6.15
C GLY A 57 3.62 -0.05 -6.01
N ALA A 58 4.17 -0.28 -4.80
CA ALA A 58 4.98 -1.46 -4.50
C ALA A 58 4.20 -2.77 -4.70
N GLU A 59 2.92 -2.79 -4.32
CA GLU A 59 2.02 -3.92 -4.54
C GLU A 59 1.74 -4.16 -6.02
N GLU A 60 1.32 -3.13 -6.74
CA GLU A 60 1.04 -3.18 -8.18
C GLU A 60 2.23 -3.72 -8.95
N GLN A 61 3.43 -3.21 -8.68
CA GLN A 61 4.64 -3.62 -9.37
C GLN A 61 5.05 -5.07 -9.06
N VAL A 62 4.79 -5.56 -7.85
CA VAL A 62 5.00 -6.98 -7.51
C VAL A 62 4.00 -7.88 -8.25
N LEU A 63 2.73 -7.47 -8.32
CA LEU A 63 1.66 -8.25 -8.95
C LEU A 63 1.82 -8.29 -10.47
N GLU A 64 2.07 -7.15 -11.11
CA GLU A 64 2.32 -7.05 -12.55
C GLU A 64 3.49 -7.94 -12.99
N ASN A 65 4.58 -7.95 -12.21
CA ASN A 65 5.73 -8.79 -12.50
C ASN A 65 5.46 -10.29 -12.40
N MET A 66 4.54 -10.70 -11.51
CA MET A 66 4.11 -12.09 -11.36
C MET A 66 3.06 -12.50 -12.40
N GLU A 67 2.15 -11.59 -12.77
CA GLU A 67 1.17 -11.83 -13.83
C GLU A 67 1.84 -11.97 -15.21
N ALA A 68 2.87 -11.16 -15.47
CA ALA A 68 3.62 -11.22 -16.72
C ALA A 68 4.33 -12.57 -16.94
N ASP A 69 4.80 -13.21 -15.86
CA ASP A 69 5.37 -14.56 -15.91
C ASP A 69 5.27 -15.24 -14.53
N PRO A 70 4.28 -16.14 -14.34
CA PRO A 70 4.07 -16.85 -13.07
C PRO A 70 5.20 -17.81 -12.66
N TRP A 71 6.14 -18.10 -13.56
CA TRP A 71 7.28 -18.99 -13.27
C TRP A 71 8.48 -18.25 -12.69
N ARG A 72 8.44 -16.91 -12.62
CA ARG A 72 9.52 -16.12 -12.04
C ARG A 72 9.74 -16.47 -10.58
N SER A 73 11.02 -16.59 -10.22
CA SER A 73 11.38 -16.74 -8.82
C SER A 73 11.03 -15.48 -8.03
N ILE A 74 10.65 -15.65 -6.77
CA ILE A 74 10.41 -14.53 -5.84
C ILE A 74 11.65 -13.61 -5.78
N HIS A 75 12.85 -14.17 -5.88
CA HIS A 75 14.08 -13.38 -5.89
C HIS A 75 14.17 -12.46 -7.11
N CYS A 76 13.78 -12.95 -8.29
CA CYS A 76 13.72 -12.13 -9.50
C CYS A 76 12.70 -11.00 -9.34
N VAL A 77 11.51 -11.30 -8.80
CA VAL A 77 10.48 -10.28 -8.56
C VAL A 77 10.94 -9.21 -7.57
N VAL A 78 11.65 -9.58 -6.51
CA VAL A 78 12.27 -8.63 -5.56
C VAL A 78 13.25 -7.68 -6.27
N GLN A 79 14.08 -8.18 -7.19
CA GLN A 79 15.00 -7.33 -7.94
C GLN A 79 14.29 -6.42 -8.94
N MET A 80 13.20 -6.89 -9.55
CA MET A 80 12.44 -6.12 -10.55
C MET A 80 11.53 -5.06 -9.94
N SER A 81 10.94 -5.33 -8.76
CA SER A 81 10.03 -4.39 -8.09
C SER A 81 10.73 -3.44 -7.11
N GLY A 82 12.02 -3.65 -6.82
CA GLY A 82 12.77 -2.85 -5.84
C GLY A 82 12.27 -2.99 -4.40
N CYS A 83 11.34 -3.90 -4.12
CA CYS A 83 10.74 -4.12 -2.82
C CYS A 83 11.53 -5.15 -2.01
N SER A 84 11.49 -5.05 -0.68
CA SER A 84 12.11 -6.06 0.18
C SER A 84 11.42 -7.43 0.06
N ARG A 85 12.18 -8.51 0.26
CA ARG A 85 11.66 -9.90 0.20
C ARG A 85 10.47 -10.12 1.14
N SER A 86 10.49 -9.52 2.33
CA SER A 86 9.39 -9.62 3.30
C SER A 86 8.12 -8.92 2.80
N THR A 87 8.25 -7.74 2.19
CA THR A 87 7.12 -7.01 1.59
C THR A 87 6.53 -7.78 0.41
N THR A 88 7.38 -8.26 -0.51
CA THR A 88 6.96 -9.08 -1.65
C THR A 88 6.23 -10.35 -1.17
N HIS A 89 6.80 -11.07 -0.20
CA HIS A 89 6.18 -12.27 0.35
C HIS A 89 4.82 -11.98 1.00
N ARG A 90 4.72 -10.90 1.79
CA ARG A 90 3.46 -10.47 2.41
C ARG A 90 2.39 -10.15 1.37
N ILE A 91 2.74 -9.42 0.31
CA ILE A 91 1.81 -9.06 -0.77
C ILE A 91 1.28 -10.32 -1.47
N LEU A 92 2.18 -11.24 -1.85
CA LEU A 92 1.78 -12.47 -2.54
C LEU A 92 0.89 -13.37 -1.67
N GLN A 93 1.19 -13.45 -0.37
CA GLN A 93 0.37 -14.19 0.59
C GLN A 93 -1.03 -13.57 0.76
N ASP A 94 -1.12 -12.24 0.87
CA ASP A 94 -2.39 -11.52 1.02
C ASP A 94 -3.30 -11.70 -0.21
N LYS A 95 -2.71 -11.67 -1.40
CA LYS A 95 -3.42 -11.91 -2.67
C LYS A 95 -3.63 -13.38 -3.02
N ARG A 96 -3.19 -14.30 -2.15
CA ARG A 96 -3.24 -15.75 -2.37
C ARG A 96 -2.55 -16.21 -3.66
N LEU A 97 -1.60 -15.43 -4.16
CA LEU A 97 -0.76 -15.74 -5.31
C LEU A 97 0.47 -16.53 -4.87
N HIS A 98 0.25 -17.54 -4.02
CA HIS A 98 1.32 -18.44 -3.63
C HIS A 98 1.86 -19.12 -4.89
N PRO A 99 3.20 -19.12 -5.10
CA PRO A 99 3.81 -19.87 -6.18
C PRO A 99 3.51 -21.35 -5.95
N TYR A 100 2.45 -21.85 -6.57
CA TYR A 100 2.25 -23.29 -6.70
C TYR A 100 3.24 -23.73 -7.77
N HIS A 101 4.48 -23.99 -7.36
CA HIS A 101 5.44 -24.66 -8.22
C HIS A 101 4.94 -26.10 -8.43
N TYR A 102 4.14 -26.30 -9.46
CA TYR A 102 3.79 -27.64 -9.94
C TYR A 102 5.07 -28.29 -10.48
N THR A 103 5.73 -29.07 -9.63
CA THR A 103 6.84 -29.93 -10.06
C THR A 103 6.24 -31.25 -10.50
N ARG A 104 6.23 -31.50 -11.81
CA ARG A 104 5.80 -32.77 -12.39
C ARG A 104 6.83 -33.84 -12.04
N VAL A 105 6.69 -34.49 -10.88
CA VAL A 105 7.47 -35.69 -10.55
C VAL A 105 7.03 -36.81 -11.49
N GLN A 106 7.99 -37.33 -12.27
CA GLN A 106 7.76 -38.44 -13.20
C GLN A 106 7.14 -39.63 -12.43
N HIS A 107 6.05 -40.17 -12.96
CA HIS A 107 5.51 -41.44 -12.48
C HIS A 107 6.54 -42.55 -12.80
N LEU A 108 6.78 -43.41 -11.80
CA LEU A 108 7.57 -44.64 -11.89
C LEU A 108 6.99 -45.63 -12.89
#